data_AF-A0A847YE77-F1
#
_entry.id   AF-A0A847YE77-F1
#
_cell.length_a   1.000
_cell.length_b   1.000
_cell.length_c   1.000
_cell.angle_alpha   90.00
_cell.angle_beta   90.00
_cell.angle_gamma   90.00
#
_symmetry.space_group_name_H-M   'P 1'
#
loop_
_entity.id
_entity.type
_entity.pdbx_description
1 polymer ?
#
loop_
_entity_poly.entity_id
_entity_poly.type
_entity_poly.pdbx_seq_one_letter_code
_entity_poly.pdbx_strand_id
1 'polypeptide(L)'
;MTKFPTSDSCETASARREILGLMAAGAGLVVLPRRRRAILIAEICDPAGEGPPFDVGGQEQKIIADAYQLGHQYEKEYGGCAQCTLAALQDAIPFLAADQGLFRGASCLDGGATPTGLQNCGGFTGAAMAIGYLCGRRRNGKFEGSAEQSHKLVRKLYKQYEERYGSVLCKDVREKAKGDCPEVVGLAAQWTAQILLDEFSAHAADKTEPPPAP
;
A
#
# COMPACT_ATOMS: atom_id res chain seq x y z
N MET A 1 20.47 26.74 19.15
CA MET A 1 19.17 26.43 19.80
C MET A 1 18.11 27.35 19.20
N THR A 2 17.46 26.91 18.13
CA THR A 2 16.42 27.68 17.42
C THR A 2 15.05 27.14 17.81
N LYS A 3 14.27 27.98 18.50
CA LYS A 3 12.89 27.70 18.94
C LYS A 3 11.97 27.59 17.71
N PHE A 4 11.12 26.57 17.69
CA PHE A 4 9.94 26.52 16.83
C PHE A 4 8.80 27.35 17.46
N PRO A 5 7.99 28.08 16.67
CA PRO A 5 6.82 28.78 17.18
C PRO A 5 5.68 27.81 17.48
N THR A 6 5.09 27.95 18.66
CA THR A 6 3.80 27.37 19.06
C THR A 6 2.68 28.35 18.71
N SER A 7 1.67 27.88 17.97
CA SER A 7 0.35 28.53 17.86
C SER A 7 -0.66 27.39 17.75
N ASP A 8 -1.27 27.02 18.87
CA ASP A 8 -2.56 27.53 19.36
C ASP A 8 -3.73 26.80 18.69
N SER A 9 -4.22 25.83 19.45
CA SER A 9 -5.58 25.31 19.45
C SER A 9 -6.62 26.41 19.46
N CYS A 10 -7.48 26.51 18.44
CA CYS A 10 -8.92 26.88 18.51
C CYS A 10 -9.48 27.27 17.12
N GLU A 11 -9.54 26.35 16.15
CA GLU A 11 -10.25 26.60 14.87
C GLU A 11 -11.16 25.45 14.41
N THR A 12 -11.47 24.49 15.29
CA THR A 12 -12.31 23.32 14.95
C THR A 12 -13.82 23.60 15.02
N ALA A 13 -14.25 24.71 15.62
CA ALA A 13 -15.68 25.03 15.78
C ALA A 13 -16.24 25.96 14.70
N SER A 14 -15.41 26.76 14.02
CA SER A 14 -15.88 27.76 13.04
C SER A 14 -16.18 27.16 11.65
N ALA A 15 -15.39 26.17 11.23
CA ALA A 15 -15.52 25.54 9.90
C ALA A 15 -16.85 24.82 9.67
N ARG A 16 -17.56 24.41 10.74
CA ARG A 16 -18.88 23.76 10.62
C ARG A 16 -20.01 24.72 10.22
N ARG A 17 -19.86 26.03 10.43
CA ARG A 17 -20.89 27.02 10.07
C ARG A 17 -20.73 27.57 8.64
N GLU A 18 -19.55 27.52 8.06
CA GLU A 18 -19.34 27.98 6.68
C GLU A 18 -19.79 26.96 5.62
N ILE A 19 -19.81 25.67 5.96
CA ILE A 19 -20.25 24.60 5.04
C ILE A 19 -21.75 24.69 4.73
N LEU A 20 -22.58 25.26 5.62
CA LEU A 20 -24.00 25.48 5.34
C LEU A 20 -24.29 26.73 4.47
N GLY A 21 -23.31 27.61 4.25
CA GLY A 21 -23.49 28.85 3.50
C GLY A 21 -23.19 28.75 2.00
N LEU A 22 -22.60 27.65 1.54
CA LEU A 22 -22.01 27.54 0.19
C LEU A 22 -22.85 26.76 -0.83
N MET A 23 -24.06 26.32 -0.49
CA MET A 23 -25.00 25.73 -1.45
C MET A 23 -25.89 26.78 -2.17
N ALA A 24 -25.72 28.07 -1.87
CA ALA A 24 -26.63 29.13 -2.34
C ALA A 24 -26.07 30.05 -3.44
N ALA A 25 -24.86 29.83 -3.96
CA ALA A 25 -24.34 30.66 -5.05
C ALA A 25 -23.69 29.81 -6.13
N GLY A 26 -24.47 29.51 -7.17
CA GLY A 26 -23.92 29.07 -8.44
C GLY A 26 -23.03 30.16 -9.02
N ALA A 27 -21.72 29.91 -9.09
CA ALA A 27 -20.78 30.44 -10.06
C ALA A 27 -19.36 30.03 -9.66
N GLY A 28 -18.61 29.47 -10.61
CA GLY A 28 -17.15 29.44 -10.56
C GLY A 28 -16.54 28.05 -10.42
N LEU A 29 -15.84 27.65 -11.48
CA LEU A 29 -14.81 26.62 -11.41
C LEU A 29 -13.71 27.11 -10.46
N VAL A 30 -13.83 26.79 -9.17
CA VAL A 30 -12.84 27.17 -8.16
C VAL A 30 -11.60 26.30 -8.37
N VAL A 31 -10.57 26.89 -9.01
CA VAL A 31 -9.22 26.34 -9.00
C VAL A 31 -8.72 26.38 -7.56
N LEU A 32 -8.83 25.26 -6.87
CA LEU A 32 -8.35 25.13 -5.50
C LEU A 32 -6.82 25.32 -5.46
N PRO A 33 -6.28 26.15 -4.56
CA PRO A 33 -4.85 26.34 -4.42
C PRO A 33 -4.15 25.03 -4.04
N ARG A 34 -2.93 24.82 -4.53
CA ARG A 34 -2.11 23.58 -4.36
C ARG A 34 -2.09 22.99 -2.94
N ARG A 35 -2.18 23.84 -1.90
CA ARG A 35 -2.25 23.40 -0.49
C ARG A 35 -3.54 22.67 -0.13
N ARG A 36 -4.69 23.01 -0.73
CA ARG A 36 -5.97 22.33 -0.48
C ARG A 36 -6.02 20.93 -1.11
N ARG A 37 -5.26 20.67 -2.17
CA ARG A 37 -5.09 19.30 -2.73
C ARG A 37 -4.32 18.37 -1.79
N ALA A 38 -3.31 18.87 -1.08
CA ALA A 38 -2.53 18.09 -0.13
C ALA A 38 -3.35 17.70 1.12
N ILE A 39 -4.26 18.57 1.55
CA ILE A 39 -5.18 18.30 2.66
C ILE A 39 -6.20 17.21 2.26
N LEU A 40 -6.70 17.24 1.02
CA LEU A 40 -7.61 16.21 0.52
C LEU A 40 -6.95 14.81 0.43
N ILE A 41 -5.66 14.73 0.05
CA ILE A 41 -4.91 13.46 0.02
C ILE A 41 -4.68 12.92 1.43
N ALA A 42 -4.49 13.80 2.42
CA ALA A 42 -4.28 13.40 3.82
C ALA A 42 -5.58 12.94 4.53
N GLU A 43 -6.75 13.43 4.11
CA GLU A 43 -8.05 13.00 4.66
C GLU A 43 -8.66 11.78 3.94
N ILE A 44 -8.22 11.45 2.71
CA ILE A 44 -8.77 10.32 1.92
C ILE A 44 -8.15 8.96 2.28
N CYS A 45 -6.98 8.90 2.93
CA CYS A 45 -6.37 7.63 3.30
C CYS A 45 -6.45 7.37 4.81
N ASP A 46 -7.68 7.12 5.29
CA ASP A 46 -7.86 6.23 6.44
C ASP A 46 -8.44 4.85 6.03
N PRO A 47 -7.68 4.02 5.29
CA PRO A 47 -8.09 2.64 5.04
C PRO A 47 -7.91 1.74 6.28
N ALA A 48 -7.40 2.27 7.39
CA ALA A 48 -7.16 1.55 8.63
C ALA A 48 -8.10 1.95 9.79
N GLY A 49 -9.03 2.88 9.55
CA GLY A 49 -9.74 3.57 10.62
C GLY A 49 -11.24 3.36 10.50
N GLU A 50 -11.77 2.53 11.40
CA GLU A 50 -13.17 2.48 11.88
C GLU A 50 -14.30 2.68 10.84
N GLY A 51 -14.02 2.40 9.57
CA GLY A 51 -14.94 2.54 8.44
C GLY A 51 -15.47 1.18 8.00
N PRO A 52 -16.61 1.15 7.30
CA PRO A 52 -17.09 -0.08 6.69
C PRO A 52 -16.01 -0.62 5.72
N PRO A 53 -15.91 -1.95 5.55
CA PRO A 53 -15.00 -2.53 4.57
C PRO A 53 -15.20 -1.94 3.16
N PHE A 54 -14.14 -1.92 2.36
CA PHE A 54 -14.20 -1.45 0.98
C PHE A 54 -15.05 -2.38 0.12
N ASP A 55 -16.01 -1.82 -0.60
CA ASP A 55 -16.75 -2.55 -1.62
C ASP A 55 -15.96 -2.50 -2.94
N VAL A 56 -15.51 -3.67 -3.40
CA VAL A 56 -14.84 -3.84 -4.69
C VAL A 56 -15.77 -4.42 -5.76
N GLY A 57 -17.08 -4.51 -5.48
CA GLY A 57 -18.10 -4.93 -6.44
C GLY A 57 -17.96 -6.37 -6.92
N GLY A 58 -17.45 -7.28 -6.08
CA GLY A 58 -17.24 -8.69 -6.46
C GLY A 58 -16.09 -8.94 -7.44
N GLN A 59 -15.17 -7.98 -7.57
CA GLN A 59 -14.03 -8.05 -8.51
C GLN A 59 -12.74 -8.58 -7.86
N GLU A 60 -12.82 -9.22 -6.68
CA GLU A 60 -11.64 -9.64 -5.91
C GLU A 60 -10.67 -10.46 -6.76
N GLN A 61 -11.17 -11.50 -7.45
CA GLN A 61 -10.32 -12.38 -8.27
C GLN A 61 -9.68 -11.63 -9.44
N LYS A 62 -10.39 -10.66 -10.02
CA LYS A 62 -9.83 -9.82 -11.10
C LYS A 62 -8.71 -8.95 -10.57
N ILE A 63 -8.91 -8.29 -9.42
CA ILE A 63 -7.88 -7.44 -8.78
C ILE A 63 -6.63 -8.26 -8.45
N ILE A 64 -6.81 -9.48 -7.92
CA ILE A 64 -5.70 -10.39 -7.61
C ILE A 64 -4.94 -10.80 -8.87
N ALA A 65 -5.67 -11.15 -9.94
CA ALA A 65 -5.06 -11.50 -11.23
C ALA A 65 -4.32 -10.30 -11.84
N ASP A 66 -4.92 -9.11 -11.82
CA ASP A 66 -4.30 -7.89 -12.33
C ASP A 66 -3.03 -7.53 -11.55
N ALA A 67 -3.04 -7.65 -10.22
CA ALA A 67 -1.85 -7.43 -9.40
C ALA A 67 -0.68 -8.34 -9.80
N TYR A 68 -0.96 -9.63 -10.07
CA TYR A 68 0.04 -10.55 -10.61
C TYR A 68 0.57 -10.09 -11.98
N GLN A 69 -0.35 -9.84 -12.93
CA GLN A 69 0.02 -9.52 -14.31
C GLN A 69 0.83 -8.22 -14.39
N LEU A 70 0.37 -7.18 -13.69
CA LEU A 70 1.07 -5.90 -13.63
C LEU A 70 2.44 -6.03 -12.97
N GLY A 71 2.53 -6.76 -11.85
CA GLY A 71 3.81 -6.98 -11.17
C GLY A 71 4.83 -7.69 -12.06
N HIS A 72 4.42 -8.79 -12.67
CA HIS A 72 5.26 -9.55 -13.60
C HIS A 72 5.68 -8.68 -14.79
N GLN A 73 4.74 -7.96 -15.39
CA GLN A 73 5.02 -7.10 -16.54
C GLN A 73 5.97 -5.95 -16.19
N TYR A 74 5.72 -5.24 -15.09
CA TYR A 74 6.53 -4.09 -14.68
C TYR A 74 7.97 -4.49 -14.39
N GLU A 75 8.20 -5.59 -13.67
CA GLU A 75 9.57 -6.05 -13.41
C GLU A 75 10.28 -6.49 -14.69
N LYS A 76 9.56 -7.12 -15.62
CA LYS A 76 10.12 -7.54 -16.92
C LYS A 76 10.51 -6.35 -17.79
N GLU A 77 9.72 -5.28 -17.78
CA GLU A 77 9.93 -4.11 -18.65
C GLU A 77 10.86 -3.07 -18.06
N TYR A 78 10.76 -2.81 -16.75
CA TYR A 78 11.43 -1.69 -16.08
C TYR A 78 12.47 -2.12 -15.05
N GLY A 79 12.34 -3.32 -14.48
CA GLY A 79 13.13 -3.76 -13.33
C GLY A 79 12.85 -2.95 -12.06
N GLY A 80 13.56 -3.26 -10.98
CA GLY A 80 13.35 -2.61 -9.69
C GLY A 80 12.21 -3.25 -8.90
N CYS A 81 12.41 -4.50 -8.49
CA CYS A 81 11.37 -5.38 -7.94
C CYS A 81 10.55 -4.80 -6.79
N ALA A 82 11.13 -3.95 -5.94
CA ALA A 82 10.38 -3.25 -4.89
C ALA A 82 9.40 -2.21 -5.44
N GLN A 83 9.86 -1.38 -6.40
CA GLN A 83 9.01 -0.37 -7.04
C GLN A 83 7.92 -1.02 -7.89
N CYS A 84 8.28 -2.05 -8.66
CA CYS A 84 7.33 -2.77 -9.52
C CYS A 84 6.22 -3.46 -8.72
N THR A 85 6.56 -4.09 -7.58
CA THR A 85 5.54 -4.69 -6.70
C THR A 85 4.61 -3.64 -6.13
N LEU A 86 5.15 -2.53 -5.63
CA LEU A 86 4.36 -1.45 -5.06
C LEU A 86 3.43 -0.81 -6.09
N ALA A 87 3.94 -0.50 -7.29
CA ALA A 87 3.16 0.07 -8.38
C ALA A 87 2.05 -0.88 -8.82
N ALA A 88 2.34 -2.17 -9.00
CA ALA A 88 1.33 -3.16 -9.38
C ALA A 88 0.18 -3.22 -8.36
N LEU A 89 0.49 -3.15 -7.06
CA LEU A 89 -0.52 -3.11 -6.01
C LEU A 89 -1.35 -1.81 -6.05
N GLN A 90 -0.70 -0.66 -6.22
CA GLN A 90 -1.37 0.64 -6.32
C GLN A 90 -2.27 0.76 -7.56
N ASP A 91 -1.87 0.14 -8.66
CA ASP A 91 -2.62 0.17 -9.92
C ASP A 91 -3.77 -0.86 -9.95
N ALA A 92 -3.62 -1.98 -9.26
CA ALA A 92 -4.64 -3.03 -9.20
C ALA A 92 -5.72 -2.79 -8.13
N ILE A 93 -5.35 -2.27 -6.95
CA ILE A 93 -6.23 -2.22 -5.77
C ILE A 93 -6.86 -0.82 -5.65
N PRO A 94 -8.19 -0.67 -5.82
CA PRO A 94 -8.83 0.65 -5.89
C PRO A 94 -8.69 1.52 -4.64
N PHE A 95 -8.55 0.90 -3.46
CA PHE A 95 -8.42 1.61 -2.18
C PHE A 95 -6.96 1.83 -1.76
N LEU A 96 -5.99 1.40 -2.56
CA LEU A 96 -4.56 1.64 -2.32
C LEU A 96 -4.06 2.76 -3.24
N ALA A 97 -4.09 3.99 -2.75
CA ALA A 97 -3.73 5.15 -3.54
C ALA A 97 -2.27 5.11 -4.04
N ALA A 98 -2.07 5.51 -5.29
CA ALA A 98 -0.75 5.75 -5.86
C ALA A 98 -0.07 6.97 -5.20
N ASP A 99 1.06 6.73 -4.54
CA ASP A 99 1.86 7.76 -3.87
C ASP A 99 3.27 7.83 -4.47
N GLN A 100 3.59 8.98 -5.05
CA GLN A 100 4.88 9.21 -5.74
C GLN A 100 6.07 9.24 -4.77
N GLY A 101 5.86 9.66 -3.51
CA GLY A 101 6.90 9.67 -2.49
C GLY A 101 7.27 8.26 -2.06
N LEU A 102 6.25 7.41 -1.85
CA LEU A 102 6.40 6.00 -1.52
C LEU A 102 7.02 5.22 -2.68
N PHE A 103 6.53 5.43 -3.91
CA PHE A 103 7.08 4.81 -5.12
C PHE A 103 8.56 5.16 -5.31
N ARG A 104 8.93 6.44 -5.16
CA ARG A 104 10.33 6.87 -5.21
C ARG A 104 11.15 6.32 -4.05
N GLY A 105 10.58 6.22 -2.84
CA GLY A 105 11.26 5.66 -1.67
C GLY A 105 11.60 4.17 -1.81
N ALA A 106 10.86 3.43 -2.63
CA ALA A 106 11.11 2.02 -2.91
C ALA A 106 12.32 1.78 -3.85
N SER A 107 12.87 2.81 -4.50
CA SER A 107 13.91 2.67 -5.54
C SER A 107 15.27 2.14 -5.08
N CYS A 108 15.51 2.07 -3.77
CA CYS A 108 16.76 1.55 -3.20
C CYS A 108 16.57 0.21 -2.49
N LEU A 109 15.39 -0.40 -2.64
CA LEU A 109 15.00 -1.61 -1.93
C LEU A 109 14.95 -2.84 -2.86
N ASP A 110 15.30 -2.66 -4.12
CA ASP A 110 15.50 -3.73 -5.09
C ASP A 110 16.84 -4.45 -4.86
N GLY A 111 16.99 -5.60 -5.53
CA GLY A 111 18.26 -6.32 -5.58
C GLY A 111 18.81 -6.81 -4.24
N GLY A 112 17.99 -6.87 -3.17
CA GLY A 112 18.47 -7.17 -1.82
C GLY A 112 18.85 -5.94 -1.00
N ALA A 113 18.00 -4.90 -1.01
CA ALA A 113 18.17 -3.61 -0.32
C ALA A 113 19.44 -2.83 -0.70
N THR A 114 19.81 -2.96 -1.97
CA THR A 114 21.05 -2.59 -2.68
C THR A 114 21.40 -3.81 -3.52
N PRO A 115 21.74 -3.69 -4.83
CA PRO A 115 21.92 -4.80 -5.78
C PRO A 115 23.12 -5.73 -5.46
N THR A 116 23.08 -6.33 -4.27
CA THR A 116 24.04 -7.22 -3.63
C THR A 116 23.47 -8.63 -3.53
N GLY A 117 22.14 -8.77 -3.54
CA GLY A 117 21.41 -10.02 -3.34
C GLY A 117 21.38 -10.52 -1.90
N LEU A 118 21.91 -9.78 -0.92
CA LEU A 118 22.15 -10.33 0.42
C LEU A 118 21.02 -10.06 1.42
N GLN A 119 20.28 -8.97 1.27
CA GLN A 119 19.20 -8.61 2.19
C GLN A 119 17.83 -9.01 1.63
N ASN A 120 16.76 -8.45 2.18
CA ASN A 120 15.38 -8.77 1.82
C ASN A 120 15.11 -8.63 0.31
N CYS A 121 14.34 -9.58 -0.23
CA CYS A 121 13.80 -9.52 -1.57
C CYS A 121 13.03 -8.21 -1.77
N GLY A 122 13.25 -7.54 -2.91
CA GLY A 122 12.53 -6.30 -3.21
C GLY A 122 11.04 -6.53 -3.38
N GLY A 123 10.63 -7.69 -3.94
CA GLY A 123 9.21 -8.05 -4.05
C GLY A 123 8.49 -8.08 -2.69
N PHE A 124 9.08 -8.78 -1.72
CA PHE A 124 8.59 -8.81 -0.34
C PHE A 124 8.58 -7.41 0.29
N THR A 125 9.65 -6.64 0.07
CA THR A 125 9.82 -5.31 0.66
C THR A 125 8.80 -4.31 0.12
N GLY A 126 8.57 -4.26 -1.20
CA GLY A 126 7.58 -3.38 -1.83
C GLY A 126 6.15 -3.71 -1.42
N ALA A 127 5.82 -4.98 -1.30
CA ALA A 127 4.55 -5.43 -0.74
C ALA A 127 4.35 -5.00 0.73
N ALA A 128 5.39 -5.16 1.57
CA ALA A 128 5.35 -4.70 2.96
C ALA A 128 5.19 -3.17 3.07
N MET A 129 5.77 -2.41 2.14
CA MET A 129 5.55 -0.96 2.05
C MET A 129 4.08 -0.62 1.75
N ALA A 130 3.43 -1.32 0.82
CA ALA A 130 2.01 -1.13 0.52
C ALA A 130 1.14 -1.42 1.75
N ILE A 131 1.39 -2.53 2.45
CA ILE A 131 0.69 -2.89 3.70
C ILE A 131 0.88 -1.79 4.76
N GLY A 132 2.13 -1.36 4.98
CA GLY A 132 2.45 -0.32 5.96
C GLY A 132 1.86 1.05 5.60
N TYR A 133 1.71 1.35 4.31
CA TYR A 133 1.05 2.56 3.83
C TYR A 133 -0.43 2.60 4.19
N LEU A 134 -1.12 1.46 4.12
CA LEU A 134 -2.54 1.36 4.48
C LEU A 134 -2.74 1.38 6.01
N CYS A 135 -2.05 0.50 6.74
CA CYS A 135 -2.38 0.22 8.15
C CYS A 135 -1.17 0.25 9.11
N GLY A 136 -0.14 1.02 8.76
CA GLY A 136 1.00 1.29 9.63
C GLY A 136 0.78 2.49 10.56
N ARG A 137 1.77 2.73 11.44
CA ARG A 137 1.79 3.91 12.31
C ARG A 137 1.89 5.19 11.49
N ARG A 138 1.18 6.23 11.93
CA ARG A 138 1.20 7.55 11.32
C ARG A 138 2.23 8.46 11.99
N ARG A 139 2.68 9.47 11.24
CA ARG A 139 3.57 10.52 11.74
C ARG A 139 2.99 11.91 11.43
N ASN A 140 2.23 12.47 12.37
CA ASN A 140 1.68 13.82 12.29
C ASN A 140 2.08 14.62 13.54
N GLY A 141 3.27 15.22 13.54
CA GLY A 141 3.87 15.88 14.71
C GLY A 141 4.41 14.93 15.79
N LYS A 142 3.79 13.76 15.96
CA LYS A 142 4.25 12.62 16.79
C LYS A 142 3.96 11.29 16.08
N PHE A 143 4.43 10.19 16.66
CA PHE A 143 4.13 8.84 16.18
C PHE A 143 2.81 8.36 16.79
N GLU A 144 1.84 7.98 15.95
CA GLU A 144 0.47 7.64 16.35
C GLU A 144 0.04 6.29 15.76
N GLY A 145 -0.89 5.61 16.43
CA GLY A 145 -1.39 4.29 16.04
C GLY A 145 -0.48 3.12 16.45
N SER A 146 -0.81 1.93 15.94
CA SER A 146 -0.09 0.68 16.20
C SER A 146 0.52 0.12 14.91
N ALA A 147 1.58 -0.68 15.05
CA ALA A 147 2.13 -1.47 13.93
C ALA A 147 1.54 -2.89 13.88
N GLU A 148 0.69 -3.25 14.84
CA GLU A 148 0.20 -4.62 15.02
C GLU A 148 -0.51 -5.19 13.79
N GLN A 149 -1.43 -4.44 13.19
CA GLN A 149 -2.16 -4.90 12.00
C GLN A 149 -1.20 -5.06 10.81
N SER A 150 -0.35 -4.06 10.53
CA SER A 150 0.66 -4.19 9.47
C SER A 150 1.59 -5.39 9.69
N HIS A 151 2.01 -5.66 10.94
CA HIS A 151 2.82 -6.83 11.27
C HIS A 151 2.06 -8.14 11.06
N LYS A 152 0.78 -8.21 11.44
CA LYS A 152 -0.09 -9.37 11.20
C LYS A 152 -0.17 -9.70 9.71
N LEU A 153 -0.39 -8.70 8.86
CA LEU A 153 -0.52 -8.88 7.41
C LEU A 153 0.82 -9.24 6.75
N VAL A 154 1.91 -8.55 7.11
CA VAL A 154 3.26 -8.90 6.61
C VAL A 154 3.68 -10.32 7.05
N ARG A 155 3.25 -10.80 8.22
CA ARG A 155 3.48 -12.21 8.62
C ARG A 155 2.73 -13.21 7.75
N LYS A 156 1.51 -12.89 7.29
CA LYS A 156 0.79 -13.75 6.32
C LYS A 156 1.58 -13.83 5.01
N LEU A 157 2.09 -12.69 4.52
CA LEU A 157 2.93 -12.65 3.32
C LEU A 157 4.26 -13.41 3.51
N TYR A 158 4.91 -13.24 4.67
CA TYR A 158 6.14 -13.93 5.01
C TYR A 158 5.97 -15.46 4.91
N LYS A 159 4.84 -16.01 5.39
CA LYS A 159 4.57 -17.45 5.27
C LYS A 159 4.53 -17.93 3.82
N GLN A 160 3.93 -17.18 2.91
CA GLN A 160 3.92 -17.52 1.47
C GLN A 160 5.34 -17.56 0.90
N TYR A 161 6.19 -16.60 1.30
CA TYR A 161 7.60 -16.58 0.92
C TYR A 161 8.41 -17.72 1.54
N GLU A 162 8.20 -18.00 2.82
CA GLU A 162 8.87 -19.09 3.53
C GLU A 162 8.50 -20.45 2.93
N GLU A 163 7.22 -20.69 2.63
CA GLU A 163 6.75 -21.93 2.00
C GLU A 163 7.32 -22.11 0.58
N ARG A 164 7.37 -21.05 -0.24
CA ARG A 164 7.81 -21.16 -1.65
C ARG A 164 9.33 -21.07 -1.80
N TYR A 165 9.99 -20.20 -1.04
CA TYR A 165 11.38 -19.82 -1.23
C TYR A 165 12.28 -20.16 -0.05
N GLY A 166 11.73 -20.56 1.10
CA GLY A 166 12.46 -20.90 2.32
C GLY A 166 12.86 -19.69 3.17
N SER A 167 12.85 -18.47 2.62
CA SER A 167 13.07 -17.23 3.36
C SER A 167 12.60 -16.02 2.54
N VAL A 168 12.76 -14.81 3.09
CA VAL A 168 12.59 -13.54 2.36
C VAL A 168 13.91 -12.91 1.89
N LEU A 169 15.03 -13.61 2.02
CA LEU A 169 16.33 -13.11 1.55
C LEU A 169 16.42 -13.23 0.03
N CYS A 170 16.90 -12.16 -0.62
CA CYS A 170 16.95 -12.05 -2.07
C CYS A 170 17.75 -13.20 -2.70
N LYS A 171 18.88 -13.60 -2.11
CA LYS A 171 19.69 -14.74 -2.57
C LYS A 171 18.90 -16.06 -2.59
N ASP A 172 18.15 -16.36 -1.53
CA ASP A 172 17.42 -17.62 -1.38
C ASP A 172 16.23 -17.63 -2.34
N VAL A 173 15.51 -16.50 -2.42
CA VAL A 173 14.40 -16.29 -3.36
C VAL A 173 14.90 -16.43 -4.81
N ARG A 174 16.00 -15.76 -5.18
CA ARG A 174 16.57 -15.86 -6.53
C ARG A 174 17.07 -17.25 -6.85
N GLU A 175 17.67 -17.97 -5.89
CA GLU A 175 18.10 -19.36 -6.08
C GLU A 175 16.90 -20.26 -6.40
N LYS A 176 15.85 -20.19 -5.57
CA LYS A 176 14.63 -20.99 -5.75
C LYS A 176 13.86 -20.62 -7.02
N ALA A 177 13.76 -19.33 -7.34
CA ALA A 177 13.14 -18.82 -8.56
C ALA A 177 14.05 -18.93 -9.80
N LYS A 178 15.28 -19.43 -9.67
CA LYS A 178 16.29 -19.51 -10.75
C LYS A 178 16.52 -18.16 -11.46
N GLY A 179 16.43 -17.07 -10.69
CA GLY A 179 16.60 -15.70 -11.18
C GLY A 179 15.38 -15.07 -11.86
N ASP A 180 14.23 -15.74 -11.88
CA ASP A 180 12.99 -15.21 -12.45
C ASP A 180 12.33 -14.17 -11.52
N CYS A 181 12.92 -12.97 -11.46
CA CYS A 181 12.37 -11.86 -10.67
C CYS A 181 10.95 -11.43 -11.10
N PRO A 182 10.60 -11.38 -12.41
CA PRO A 182 9.23 -11.11 -12.84
C PRO A 182 8.19 -12.02 -12.19
N GLU A 183 8.43 -13.33 -12.16
CA GLU A 183 7.53 -14.27 -11.48
C GLU A 183 7.43 -14.01 -9.96
N VAL A 184 8.57 -13.73 -9.31
CA VAL A 184 8.58 -13.40 -7.88
C VAL A 184 7.75 -12.14 -7.59
N VAL A 185 7.90 -11.09 -8.40
CA VAL A 185 7.18 -9.82 -8.25
C VAL A 185 5.69 -10.00 -8.50
N GLY A 186 5.30 -10.74 -9.56
CA GLY A 186 3.91 -11.06 -9.83
C GLY A 186 3.25 -11.80 -8.65
N LEU A 187 3.87 -12.86 -8.15
CA LEU A 187 3.36 -13.60 -6.99
C LEU A 187 3.31 -12.76 -5.71
N ALA A 188 4.32 -11.93 -5.48
CA ALA A 188 4.35 -11.02 -4.33
C ALA A 188 3.14 -10.08 -4.33
N ALA A 189 2.86 -9.47 -5.49
CA ALA A 189 1.72 -8.60 -5.68
C ALA A 189 0.40 -9.38 -5.54
N GLN A 190 0.30 -10.57 -6.13
CA GLN A 190 -0.88 -11.44 -6.04
C GLN A 190 -1.24 -11.79 -4.58
N TRP A 191 -0.29 -12.34 -3.83
CA TRP A 191 -0.50 -12.73 -2.44
C TRP A 191 -0.86 -11.54 -1.57
N THR A 192 -0.22 -10.40 -1.82
CA THR A 192 -0.49 -9.18 -1.05
C THR A 192 -1.88 -8.62 -1.37
N ALA A 193 -2.29 -8.62 -2.63
CA ALA A 193 -3.64 -8.23 -3.02
C ALA A 193 -4.70 -9.12 -2.35
N GLN A 194 -4.50 -10.44 -2.36
CA GLN A 194 -5.38 -11.37 -1.64
C GLN A 194 -5.44 -11.03 -0.14
N ILE A 195 -4.30 -10.87 0.52
CA ILE A 195 -4.22 -10.55 1.95
C ILE A 195 -4.95 -9.23 2.28
N LEU A 196 -4.82 -8.21 1.42
CA LEU A 196 -5.45 -6.91 1.62
C LEU A 196 -6.96 -6.96 1.38
N LEU A 197 -7.40 -7.67 0.34
CA LEU A 197 -8.83 -7.88 0.09
C LEU A 197 -9.48 -8.69 1.22
N ASP A 198 -8.82 -9.73 1.71
CA ASP A 198 -9.30 -10.53 2.84
C ASP A 198 -9.40 -9.74 4.15
N GLU A 199 -8.57 -8.71 4.33
CA GLU A 199 -8.60 -7.91 5.56
C GLU A 199 -9.57 -6.72 5.43
N PHE A 200 -9.66 -6.10 4.25
CA PHE A 200 -10.28 -4.79 4.09
C PHE A 200 -11.51 -4.76 3.17
N SER A 201 -11.86 -5.84 2.45
CA SER A 201 -13.04 -5.88 1.58
C SER A 201 -14.30 -6.43 2.28
N ALA A 202 -15.48 -5.96 1.88
CA ALA A 202 -16.77 -6.30 2.52
C ALA A 202 -17.14 -7.79 2.48
N HIS A 203 -16.63 -8.55 1.51
CA HIS A 203 -16.97 -9.95 1.33
C HIS A 203 -16.02 -10.93 2.05
N ALA A 204 -14.93 -10.44 2.65
CA ALA A 204 -14.00 -11.30 3.37
C ALA A 204 -14.56 -11.84 4.69
N ALA A 205 -15.61 -11.22 5.23
CA ALA A 205 -16.33 -11.70 6.41
C ALA A 205 -17.08 -13.04 6.16
N ASP A 206 -17.18 -13.50 4.91
CA ASP A 206 -17.98 -14.67 4.52
C ASP A 206 -17.16 -15.88 4.00
N LYS A 207 -15.82 -15.80 3.97
CA LYS A 207 -14.98 -16.88 3.40
C LYS A 207 -13.94 -17.44 4.37
N THR A 208 -14.33 -18.47 5.11
CA THR A 208 -13.43 -19.40 5.79
C THR A 208 -13.02 -20.55 4.87
N GLU A 209 -12.39 -20.29 3.71
CA GLU A 209 -11.74 -21.37 2.98
C GLU A 209 -10.46 -20.89 2.25
N PRO A 210 -9.32 -21.58 2.43
CA PRO A 210 -8.03 -21.16 1.89
C PRO A 210 -7.97 -21.26 0.35
N PRO A 211 -7.12 -20.44 -0.30
CA PRO A 211 -6.97 -20.47 -1.76
C PRO A 211 -6.44 -21.83 -2.23
N PRO A 212 -6.86 -22.29 -3.43
CA PRO A 212 -6.37 -23.54 -3.99
C PRO A 212 -4.87 -23.43 -4.29
N ALA A 213 -4.11 -24.42 -3.80
CA ALA A 213 -2.70 -24.58 -4.10
C ALA A 213 -2.49 -24.85 -5.61
N PRO A 214 -1.34 -24.44 -6.17
CA PRO A 214 -1.01 -24.67 -7.57
C PRO A 214 -0.88 -26.16 -7.93
#